data_AF-A0A3S2NZL0-F1
#
_entry.id   AF-A0A3S2NZL0-F1
#
_cell.length_a   1.000
_cell.length_b   1.000
_cell.length_c   1.000
_cell.angle_alpha   90.00
_cell.angle_beta   90.00
_cell.angle_gamma   90.00
#
_symmetry.space_group_name_H-M   'P 1'
#
loop_
_entity.id
_entity.type
_entity.pdbx_description
1 polymer ?
#
loop_
_entity_poly.entity_id
_entity_poly.type
_entity_poly.pdbx_seq_one_letter_code
_entity_poly.pdbx_strand_id
1 'polypeptide(L)'
;MPKLFHLNFPENCSTLPEGFWSAVDVWIKKPHVVNKRLCGVKETDSRDVSAEELRLFLADDGLHEAVMSLHCSRGSPTHEPDGPWSFSVRTFIPKTNCYGQNLQKEAVLKDFKRGQVTFIPFEEDVEGKVSFKKSNIYQIQLCTEAREDWALELHVLTEDGWVSDGVACPNLFWLSSELLPKLVRWATESRSSEFKSTLSLLPVEKYSVTYQHLKEKYRSMVKVWPEVTDPEKFVYEDVAIATYLLVLWAEETAERNLTARQSFVDLGCGNGLLVHILTNEGHPGKGIDVRRRRIWDMYGPQNVLQEKAITPSEAFLFPDTDWLIGNHSDELTPWIPVIAARSSYSCRYFVLPCCFFDFYGKYQRRQSNKSQYKEYIDFITEVSRVCGFNTEEDCMRIPSTKRVCLLGQSRSYQPPDEAQWEQRRARYIHSRRASPGVQRSDVGAGGDCCHGNADHRDTSGSTWGAGFQPRDKVERVRNCAALPREFIDKVVLRVANALLERTGDGSCGDSWNQGGSLSLSEAAGMLETETLQLLKKECGGLQTLLKNNYQVFRVEGGVVYIKDWRDATPSKADRRRNQITPGALKTRSCWFHDHHPQGCPLQASNCAFAHGPEELRPSSRPLKKKMKSFVS
;
A
#
# COMPACT_ATOMS: atom_id res chain seq x y z
N MET A 1 -4.39 -26.66 36.87
CA MET A 1 -4.20 -25.29 36.36
C MET A 1 -5.40 -24.91 35.53
N PRO A 2 -5.88 -23.65 35.59
CA PRO A 2 -7.07 -23.27 34.85
C PRO A 2 -6.72 -23.11 33.37
N LYS A 3 -7.20 -24.05 32.56
CA LYS A 3 -7.44 -23.82 31.14
C LYS A 3 -8.37 -22.61 31.04
N LEU A 4 -7.85 -21.48 30.58
CA LEU A 4 -8.59 -20.23 30.50
C LEU A 4 -9.52 -20.21 29.29
N PHE A 5 -9.05 -20.78 28.17
CA PHE A 5 -9.75 -20.69 26.90
C PHE A 5 -9.48 -21.89 26.00
N HIS A 6 -10.45 -22.18 25.14
CA HIS A 6 -10.43 -23.26 24.17
C HIS A 6 -11.04 -22.77 22.87
N LEU A 7 -10.38 -23.06 21.75
CA LEU A 7 -10.88 -22.70 20.43
C LEU A 7 -10.58 -23.81 19.43
N ASN A 8 -11.62 -24.34 18.80
CA ASN A 8 -11.49 -25.38 17.79
C ASN A 8 -11.04 -24.83 16.45
N PHE A 9 -10.23 -25.61 15.74
CA PHE A 9 -9.91 -25.38 14.35
C PHE A 9 -11.09 -25.80 13.44
N PRO A 10 -11.18 -25.28 12.22
CA PRO A 10 -12.09 -25.82 11.20
C PRO A 10 -11.77 -27.29 10.92
N GLU A 11 -12.81 -28.07 10.59
CA GLU A 11 -12.68 -29.49 10.23
C GLU A 11 -11.67 -29.71 9.08
N ASN A 12 -10.90 -30.80 9.14
CA ASN A 12 -9.95 -31.23 8.10
C ASN A 12 -8.84 -30.21 7.76
N CYS A 13 -8.26 -29.56 8.78
CA CYS A 13 -7.16 -28.61 8.59
C CYS A 13 -5.84 -29.32 8.22
N SER A 14 -5.55 -29.42 6.91
CA SER A 14 -4.37 -30.11 6.37
C SER A 14 -3.02 -29.41 6.62
N THR A 15 -3.04 -28.18 7.14
CA THR A 15 -1.83 -27.39 7.41
C THR A 15 -1.23 -27.66 8.78
N LEU A 16 -1.95 -28.35 9.69
CA LEU A 16 -1.46 -28.62 11.04
C LEU A 16 -0.60 -29.89 11.08
N PRO A 17 0.42 -29.96 11.98
CA PRO A 17 0.77 -28.97 13.00
C PRO A 17 1.67 -27.81 12.52
N GLU A 18 2.20 -27.86 11.29
CA GLU A 18 3.16 -26.86 10.77
C GLU A 18 2.59 -25.43 10.71
N GLY A 19 1.31 -25.32 10.37
CA GLY A 19 0.56 -24.07 10.33
C GLY A 19 0.47 -23.40 11.70
N PHE A 20 0.34 -24.18 12.77
CA PHE A 20 0.36 -23.65 14.14
C PHE A 20 1.69 -22.96 14.44
N TRP A 21 2.82 -23.61 14.15
CA TRP A 21 4.14 -23.01 14.36
C TRP A 21 4.37 -21.77 13.49
N SER A 22 3.89 -21.80 12.25
CA SER A 22 3.91 -20.63 11.36
C SER A 22 3.11 -19.46 11.93
N ALA A 23 1.93 -19.72 12.52
CA ALA A 23 1.10 -18.70 13.16
C ALA A 23 1.73 -18.15 14.45
N VAL A 24 2.29 -19.03 15.28
CA VAL A 24 3.05 -18.67 16.48
C VAL A 24 4.25 -17.79 16.09
N ASP A 25 4.95 -18.10 15.01
CA ASP A 25 6.06 -17.28 14.51
C ASP A 25 5.62 -15.88 14.09
N VAL A 26 4.42 -15.72 13.53
CA VAL A 26 3.84 -14.40 13.26
C VAL A 26 3.62 -13.64 14.58
N TRP A 27 3.11 -14.29 15.62
CA TRP A 27 2.94 -13.66 16.93
C TRP A 27 4.28 -13.30 17.57
N ILE A 28 5.29 -14.18 17.50
CA ILE A 28 6.62 -13.98 18.06
C ILE A 28 7.31 -12.80 17.36
N LYS A 29 7.43 -12.86 16.03
CA LYS A 29 8.28 -11.97 15.22
C LYS A 29 7.56 -10.70 14.77
N LYS A 30 6.23 -10.73 14.68
CA LYS A 30 5.43 -9.62 14.13
C LYS A 30 4.19 -9.30 15.00
N PRO A 31 4.30 -9.19 16.33
CA PRO A 31 3.11 -9.00 17.20
C PRO A 31 2.31 -7.74 16.85
N HIS A 32 2.96 -6.71 16.28
CA HIS A 32 2.33 -5.48 15.81
C HIS A 32 1.26 -5.67 14.70
N VAL A 33 1.21 -6.85 14.06
CA VAL A 33 0.14 -7.17 13.10
C VAL A 33 -1.21 -7.31 13.79
N VAL A 34 -1.24 -7.71 15.07
CA VAL A 34 -2.44 -7.86 15.88
C VAL A 34 -2.48 -6.85 17.05
N ASN A 35 -1.38 -6.64 17.78
CA ASN A 35 -1.30 -5.61 18.82
C ASN A 35 -0.80 -4.27 18.24
N LYS A 36 -1.72 -3.37 17.91
CA LYS A 36 -1.40 -2.06 17.29
C LYS A 36 -0.70 -1.07 18.22
N ARG A 37 -0.48 -1.39 19.49
CA ARG A 37 0.32 -0.56 20.40
C ARG A 37 1.84 -0.77 20.24
N LEU A 38 2.23 -1.84 19.54
CA LEU A 38 3.64 -2.13 19.22
C LEU A 38 4.00 -1.58 17.83
N CYS A 39 5.26 -1.17 17.69
CA CYS A 39 5.92 -0.96 16.42
C CYS A 39 6.54 -2.27 15.89
N GLY A 40 6.92 -3.19 16.77
CA GLY A 40 7.58 -4.44 16.41
C GLY A 40 8.25 -5.07 17.62
N VAL A 41 9.14 -6.00 17.34
CA VAL A 41 10.04 -6.61 18.32
C VAL A 41 11.43 -6.75 17.71
N LYS A 42 12.43 -6.88 18.57
CA LYS A 42 13.78 -7.34 18.22
C LYS A 42 13.98 -8.70 18.86
N GLU A 43 14.15 -9.73 18.05
CA GLU A 43 14.50 -11.07 18.53
C GLU A 43 16.00 -11.11 18.82
N THR A 44 16.36 -11.66 19.97
CA THR A 44 17.73 -11.89 20.46
C THR A 44 17.84 -13.33 20.94
N ASP A 45 19.04 -13.91 20.88
CA ASP A 45 19.38 -15.19 21.50
C ASP A 45 18.44 -16.36 21.13
N SER A 46 18.38 -16.67 19.83
CA SER A 46 17.68 -17.87 19.33
C SER A 46 18.63 -19.07 19.33
N ARG A 47 18.31 -20.08 20.15
CA ARG A 47 19.09 -21.33 20.23
C ARG A 47 18.24 -22.48 20.72
N ASP A 48 18.70 -23.68 20.41
CA ASP A 48 18.19 -24.89 21.04
C ASP A 48 18.87 -25.07 22.41
N VAL A 49 18.10 -25.40 23.44
CA VAL A 49 18.59 -25.56 24.82
C VAL A 49 18.22 -26.92 25.41
N SER A 50 19.14 -27.47 26.20
CA SER A 50 18.89 -28.70 26.99
C SER A 50 18.02 -28.41 28.22
N ALA A 51 17.53 -29.46 28.88
CA ALA A 51 16.78 -29.33 30.12
C ALA A 51 17.62 -28.72 31.26
N GLU A 52 18.92 -29.02 31.31
CA GLU A 52 19.87 -28.46 32.28
C GLU A 52 20.14 -26.98 32.01
N GLU A 53 20.33 -26.60 30.75
CA GLU A 53 20.54 -25.20 30.37
C GLU A 53 19.29 -24.35 30.66
N LEU A 54 18.10 -24.91 30.40
CA LEU A 54 16.85 -24.26 30.74
C LEU A 54 16.69 -24.10 32.26
N ARG A 55 17.08 -25.10 33.07
CA ARG A 55 17.11 -25.01 34.54
C ARG A 55 18.02 -23.89 35.03
N LEU A 56 19.21 -23.76 34.46
CA LEU A 56 20.15 -22.69 34.80
C LEU A 56 19.60 -21.30 34.43
N PHE A 57 18.91 -21.19 33.29
CA PHE A 57 18.29 -19.94 32.88
C PHE A 57 17.11 -19.53 33.77
N LEU A 58 16.33 -20.52 34.22
CA LEU A 58 15.17 -20.32 35.09
C LEU A 58 15.51 -20.42 36.58
N ALA A 59 16.80 -20.30 36.96
CA ALA A 59 17.29 -20.49 38.33
C ALA A 59 16.87 -19.38 39.32
N ASP A 60 16.14 -18.37 38.86
CA ASP A 60 15.51 -17.36 39.70
C ASP A 60 14.36 -17.94 40.54
N ASP A 61 14.12 -17.36 41.73
CA ASP A 61 13.31 -17.91 42.83
C ASP A 61 11.95 -18.51 42.38
N GLY A 62 11.85 -19.83 42.20
CA GLY A 62 10.60 -20.52 41.83
C GLY A 62 10.10 -20.30 40.39
N LEU A 63 10.88 -19.68 39.50
CA LEU A 63 10.50 -19.51 38.09
C LEU A 63 10.49 -20.85 37.33
N HIS A 64 11.50 -21.69 37.57
CA HIS A 64 11.54 -23.05 37.01
C HIS A 64 10.32 -23.87 37.43
N GLU A 65 9.91 -23.81 38.70
CA GLU A 65 8.71 -24.50 39.20
C GLU A 65 7.44 -23.97 38.55
N ALA A 66 7.31 -22.64 38.42
CA ALA A 66 6.19 -22.01 37.74
C ALA A 66 6.08 -22.46 36.27
N VAL A 67 7.18 -22.44 35.52
CA VAL A 67 7.19 -22.90 34.13
C VAL A 67 6.88 -24.39 34.05
N MET A 68 7.53 -25.24 34.84
CA MET A 68 7.31 -26.69 34.79
C MET A 68 5.90 -27.08 35.22
N SER A 69 5.27 -26.34 36.12
CA SER A 69 3.89 -26.60 36.53
C SER A 69 2.89 -26.46 35.37
N LEU A 70 3.15 -25.59 34.39
CA LEU A 70 2.35 -25.46 33.15
C LEU A 70 2.50 -26.68 32.22
N HIS A 71 3.56 -27.47 32.36
CA HIS A 71 3.86 -28.60 31.46
C HIS A 71 3.15 -29.91 31.85
N CYS A 72 2.58 -30.00 33.06
CA CYS A 72 2.00 -31.23 33.62
C CYS A 72 0.50 -31.45 33.32
N SER A 73 -0.09 -30.72 32.37
CA SER A 73 -1.55 -30.65 32.17
C SER A 73 -2.23 -31.88 31.54
N ARG A 74 -1.49 -32.85 30.97
CA ARG A 74 -2.05 -34.17 30.57
C ARG A 74 -1.07 -35.31 30.88
N GLY A 75 -1.54 -36.27 31.67
CA GLY A 75 -0.73 -37.28 32.36
C GLY A 75 0.12 -38.20 31.49
N SER A 76 1.43 -38.20 31.78
CA SER A 76 2.20 -39.40 32.11
C SER A 76 3.47 -38.94 32.86
N PRO A 77 3.70 -39.38 34.11
CA PRO A 77 4.86 -38.99 34.91
C PRO A 77 6.05 -39.92 34.64
N THR A 78 6.41 -40.13 33.37
CA THR A 78 7.52 -41.01 33.02
C THR A 78 8.23 -40.50 31.78
N HIS A 79 9.52 -40.21 31.97
CA HIS A 79 10.55 -39.72 31.06
C HIS A 79 10.73 -38.19 31.03
N GLU A 80 11.95 -37.82 31.43
CA GLU A 80 12.56 -36.50 31.31
C GLU A 80 12.42 -35.94 29.87
N PRO A 81 12.50 -34.61 29.69
CA PRO A 81 12.31 -34.00 28.38
C PRO A 81 13.52 -34.29 27.47
N ASP A 82 13.49 -35.42 26.77
CA ASP A 82 14.54 -35.89 25.85
C ASP A 82 14.49 -35.19 24.46
N GLY A 83 14.24 -33.88 24.42
CA GLY A 83 14.27 -33.11 23.18
C GLY A 83 14.72 -31.68 23.41
N PRO A 84 15.53 -31.10 22.51
CA PRO A 84 15.95 -29.71 22.64
C PRO A 84 14.72 -28.80 22.56
N TRP A 85 14.64 -27.88 23.49
CA TRP A 85 13.66 -26.80 23.45
C TRP A 85 14.21 -25.70 22.55
N SER A 86 13.36 -25.08 21.74
CA SER A 86 13.79 -23.85 21.07
C SER A 86 13.50 -22.67 21.99
N PHE A 87 14.57 -21.98 22.37
CA PHE A 87 14.55 -20.80 23.20
C PHE A 87 14.86 -19.56 22.36
N SER A 88 14.13 -18.48 22.61
CA SER A 88 14.41 -17.16 22.05
C SER A 88 13.99 -16.06 23.02
N VAL A 89 14.64 -14.91 22.95
CA VAL A 89 14.21 -13.71 23.67
C VAL A 89 13.71 -12.70 22.66
N ARG A 90 12.63 -11.99 22.98
CA ARG A 90 12.20 -10.83 22.19
C ARG A 90 12.10 -9.60 23.06
N THR A 91 12.59 -8.48 22.54
CA THR A 91 12.47 -7.15 23.14
C THR A 91 11.33 -6.40 22.44
N PHE A 92 10.36 -5.90 23.19
CA PHE A 92 9.22 -5.16 22.65
C PHE A 92 9.60 -3.73 22.26
N ILE A 93 9.14 -3.29 21.08
CA ILE A 93 9.32 -1.93 20.61
C ILE A 93 7.94 -1.24 20.65
N PRO A 94 7.60 -0.49 21.71
CA PRO A 94 6.30 0.15 21.84
C PRO A 94 6.18 1.37 20.91
N LYS A 95 4.95 1.72 20.51
CA LYS A 95 4.69 2.97 19.76
C LYS A 95 4.89 4.22 20.62
N THR A 96 4.50 4.12 21.88
CA THR A 96 4.67 5.16 22.89
C THR A 96 5.50 4.55 24.00
N ASN A 97 6.67 5.12 24.28
CA ASN A 97 7.49 4.61 25.37
C ASN A 97 6.84 4.98 26.71
N CYS A 98 6.28 3.98 27.39
CA CYS A 98 5.70 4.09 28.74
C CYS A 98 6.57 3.44 29.82
N TYR A 99 7.75 2.92 29.46
CA TYR A 99 8.60 2.11 30.34
C TYR A 99 9.87 2.84 30.81
N GLY A 100 10.01 4.12 30.48
CA GLY A 100 11.21 4.89 30.80
C GLY A 100 12.44 4.33 30.08
N GLN A 101 13.48 3.99 30.85
CA GLN A 101 14.71 3.39 30.33
C GLN A 101 14.70 1.85 30.40
N ASN A 102 13.72 1.24 31.05
CA ASN A 102 13.63 -0.21 31.18
C ASN A 102 13.18 -0.85 29.87
N LEU A 103 13.77 -1.99 29.54
CA LEU A 103 13.40 -2.80 28.39
C LEU A 103 12.39 -3.88 28.81
N GLN A 104 11.28 -3.95 28.09
CA GLN A 104 10.32 -5.03 28.25
C GLN A 104 10.69 -6.16 27.31
N LYS A 105 10.98 -7.33 27.88
CA LYS A 105 11.39 -8.52 27.14
C LYS A 105 10.46 -9.69 27.47
N GLU A 106 10.51 -10.69 26.62
CA GLU A 106 9.80 -11.95 26.83
C GLU A 106 10.66 -13.10 26.33
N ALA A 107 10.93 -14.06 27.21
CA ALA A 107 11.52 -15.32 26.82
C ALA A 107 10.42 -16.22 26.26
N VAL A 108 10.70 -16.82 25.11
CA VAL A 108 9.79 -17.69 24.37
C VAL A 108 10.40 -19.07 24.30
N LEU A 109 9.68 -20.04 24.85
CA LEU A 109 10.10 -21.43 24.94
C LEU A 109 9.15 -22.29 24.10
N LYS A 110 9.66 -22.89 23.03
CA LYS A 110 8.89 -23.79 22.15
C LYS A 110 9.25 -25.24 22.43
N ASP A 111 8.23 -26.04 22.67
CA ASP A 111 8.33 -27.50 22.74
C ASP A 111 7.54 -28.09 21.57
N PHE A 112 8.30 -28.47 20.54
CA PHE A 112 7.75 -29.04 19.30
C PHE A 112 7.10 -30.39 19.52
N LYS A 113 7.57 -31.20 20.48
CA LYS A 113 7.04 -32.54 20.75
C LYS A 113 5.65 -32.47 21.35
N ARG A 114 5.41 -31.52 22.25
CA ARG A 114 4.12 -31.34 22.93
C ARG A 114 3.19 -30.33 22.26
N GLY A 115 3.63 -29.69 21.18
CA GLY A 115 2.82 -28.70 20.46
C GLY A 115 2.55 -27.43 21.27
N GLN A 116 3.49 -27.02 22.13
CA GLN A 116 3.26 -25.95 23.11
C GLN A 116 4.33 -24.86 23.06
N VAL A 117 3.91 -23.63 23.31
CA VAL A 117 4.80 -22.47 23.43
C VAL A 117 4.49 -21.72 24.72
N THR A 118 5.52 -21.49 25.53
CA THR A 118 5.43 -20.76 26.79
C THR A 118 6.10 -19.40 26.65
N PHE A 119 5.44 -18.36 27.16
CA PHE A 119 5.88 -16.98 27.11
C PHE A 119 6.12 -16.47 28.52
N ILE A 120 7.33 -15.98 28.78
CA ILE A 120 7.81 -15.60 30.10
C ILE A 120 8.24 -14.13 30.06
N PRO A 121 7.37 -13.18 30.46
CA PRO A 121 7.69 -11.76 30.42
C PRO A 121 8.67 -11.36 31.53
N PHE A 122 9.60 -10.47 31.21
CA PHE A 122 10.54 -9.89 32.17
C PHE A 122 10.94 -8.47 31.77
N GLU A 123 11.37 -7.70 32.76
CA GLU A 123 11.98 -6.38 32.57
C GLU A 123 13.48 -6.47 32.73
N GLU A 124 14.21 -5.68 31.95
CA GLU A 124 15.65 -5.48 32.10
C GLU A 124 15.90 -3.97 32.29
N ASP A 125 16.56 -3.62 33.38
CA ASP A 125 16.92 -2.22 33.66
C ASP A 125 18.23 -1.81 32.96
N VAL A 126 18.63 -0.55 33.16
CA VAL A 126 19.84 0.02 32.55
C VAL A 126 21.15 -0.62 33.03
N GLU A 127 21.13 -1.27 34.20
CA GLU A 127 22.28 -1.99 34.76
C GLU A 127 22.30 -3.46 34.30
N GLY A 128 21.31 -3.89 33.51
CA GLY A 128 21.15 -5.26 33.04
C GLY A 128 20.52 -6.19 34.06
N LYS A 129 19.94 -5.67 35.15
CA LYS A 129 19.24 -6.48 36.13
C LYS A 129 17.89 -6.91 35.58
N VAL A 130 17.61 -8.21 35.72
CA VAL A 130 16.38 -8.85 35.23
C VAL A 130 15.35 -8.97 36.35
N SER A 131 14.09 -8.68 36.04
CA SER A 131 12.94 -8.89 36.93
C SER A 131 11.81 -9.61 36.18
N PHE A 132 11.50 -10.85 36.59
CA PHE A 132 10.47 -11.67 35.96
C PHE A 132 9.05 -11.32 36.42
N LYS A 133 8.12 -11.24 35.47
CA LYS A 133 6.68 -11.05 35.73
C LYS A 133 5.97 -12.39 35.81
N LYS A 134 6.17 -13.11 36.92
CA LYS A 134 5.66 -14.48 37.12
C LYS A 134 4.14 -14.61 36.93
N SER A 135 3.37 -13.61 37.37
CA SER A 135 1.90 -13.61 37.21
C SER A 135 1.44 -13.41 35.76
N ASN A 136 2.32 -13.00 34.85
CA ASN A 136 2.01 -12.79 33.44
C ASN A 136 2.48 -13.92 32.51
N ILE A 137 2.95 -15.05 33.07
CA ILE A 137 3.36 -16.21 32.27
C ILE A 137 2.12 -16.86 31.66
N TYR A 138 2.16 -17.08 30.34
CA TYR A 138 1.10 -17.76 29.60
C TYR A 138 1.66 -18.78 28.63
N GLN A 139 0.86 -19.79 28.31
CA GLN A 139 1.19 -20.87 27.41
C GLN A 139 0.07 -21.06 26.39
N ILE A 140 0.46 -21.26 25.12
CA ILE A 140 -0.46 -21.63 24.05
C ILE A 140 -0.12 -23.06 23.62
N GLN A 141 -1.14 -23.92 23.59
CA GLN A 141 -0.97 -25.34 23.28
C GLN A 141 -1.89 -25.77 22.14
N LEU A 142 -1.34 -26.52 21.20
CA LEU A 142 -2.07 -27.22 20.17
C LEU A 142 -2.42 -28.64 20.67
N CYS A 143 -3.71 -28.95 20.73
CA CYS A 143 -4.24 -30.21 21.20
C CYS A 143 -4.89 -30.98 20.05
N THR A 144 -4.74 -32.31 20.07
CA THR A 144 -5.55 -33.25 19.27
C THR A 144 -6.66 -33.84 20.13
N GLU A 145 -7.89 -33.77 19.64
CA GLU A 145 -9.05 -34.44 20.23
C GLU A 145 -9.26 -35.83 19.60
N ALA A 146 -10.07 -36.68 20.23
CA ALA A 146 -10.19 -38.12 19.93
C ALA A 146 -10.70 -38.47 18.51
N ARG A 147 -10.98 -37.48 17.66
CA ARG A 147 -11.47 -37.61 16.27
C ARG A 147 -10.57 -36.95 15.22
N GLU A 148 -9.31 -36.65 15.56
CA GLU A 148 -8.38 -35.83 14.74
C GLU A 148 -8.78 -34.35 14.61
N ASP A 149 -9.75 -33.90 15.40
CA ASP A 149 -10.07 -32.48 15.52
C ASP A 149 -8.96 -31.77 16.32
N TRP A 150 -8.49 -30.65 15.79
CA TRP A 150 -7.46 -29.84 16.43
C TRP A 150 -8.08 -28.72 17.24
N ALA A 151 -7.51 -28.43 18.41
CA ALA A 151 -7.92 -27.32 19.25
C ALA A 151 -6.72 -26.51 19.75
N LEU A 152 -6.94 -25.23 20.00
CA LEU A 152 -5.98 -24.32 20.61
C LEU A 152 -6.42 -24.01 22.04
N GLU A 153 -5.50 -24.19 23.00
CA GLU A 153 -5.73 -23.87 24.41
C GLU A 153 -4.81 -22.75 24.87
N LEU A 154 -5.34 -21.88 25.73
CA LEU A 154 -4.59 -20.86 26.45
C LEU A 154 -4.57 -21.21 27.93
N HIS A 155 -3.36 -21.32 28.49
CA HIS A 155 -3.11 -21.59 29.91
C HIS A 155 -2.33 -20.42 30.52
N VAL A 156 -2.60 -20.10 31.77
CA VAL A 156 -1.83 -19.11 32.56
C VAL A 156 -1.49 -19.70 33.91
N LEU A 157 -0.43 -19.17 34.53
CA LEU A 157 -0.01 -19.63 35.85
C LEU A 157 -1.07 -19.34 36.93
N THR A 158 -1.59 -18.11 36.94
CA THR A 158 -2.63 -17.63 37.85
C THR A 158 -3.43 -16.51 37.18
N GLU A 159 -4.75 -16.49 37.38
CA GLU A 159 -5.59 -15.34 37.02
C GLU A 159 -5.44 -14.22 38.05
N ASP A 160 -5.33 -14.61 39.33
CA ASP A 160 -5.12 -13.70 40.45
C ASP A 160 -3.73 -13.06 40.34
N GLY A 161 -3.69 -11.73 40.25
CA GLY A 161 -2.46 -10.96 40.13
C GLY A 161 -1.96 -10.70 38.70
N TRP A 162 -2.76 -11.02 37.66
CA TRP A 162 -2.42 -10.64 36.28
C TRP A 162 -2.40 -9.12 36.11
N VAL A 163 -1.24 -8.55 35.80
CA VAL A 163 -1.09 -7.10 35.53
C VAL A 163 -0.99 -6.87 34.03
N SER A 164 -1.86 -6.04 33.47
CA SER A 164 -1.87 -5.76 32.03
C SER A 164 -1.53 -4.30 31.75
N ASP A 165 -0.47 -4.08 30.97
CA ASP A 165 -0.21 -2.79 30.32
C ASP A 165 -0.81 -2.72 28.89
N GLY A 166 -1.25 -3.87 28.37
CA GLY A 166 -1.80 -4.03 27.02
C GLY A 166 -0.77 -3.91 25.90
N VAL A 167 0.52 -3.81 26.22
CA VAL A 167 1.63 -3.62 25.29
C VAL A 167 2.56 -4.84 25.36
N ALA A 168 3.37 -4.96 26.41
CA ALA A 168 4.27 -6.10 26.66
C ALA A 168 3.55 -7.20 27.45
N CYS A 169 2.62 -6.84 28.31
CA CYS A 169 1.74 -7.75 29.05
C CYS A 169 0.29 -7.51 28.59
N PRO A 170 -0.19 -8.24 27.57
CA PRO A 170 -1.55 -8.08 27.06
C PRO A 170 -2.61 -8.42 28.11
N ASN A 171 -3.82 -7.92 27.92
CA ASN A 171 -4.96 -8.28 28.75
C ASN A 171 -5.39 -9.73 28.48
N LEU A 172 -5.76 -10.49 29.52
CA LEU A 172 -6.19 -11.90 29.38
C LEU A 172 -7.36 -12.08 28.42
N PHE A 173 -8.39 -11.24 28.55
CA PHE A 173 -9.54 -11.27 27.64
C PHE A 173 -9.14 -10.93 26.20
N TRP A 174 -8.15 -10.05 26.02
CA TRP A 174 -7.63 -9.74 24.69
C TRP A 174 -6.86 -10.92 24.07
N LEU A 175 -6.08 -11.66 24.86
CA LEU A 175 -5.41 -12.88 24.38
C LEU A 175 -6.42 -13.89 23.85
N SER A 176 -7.51 -14.14 24.58
CA SER A 176 -8.53 -15.10 24.15
C SER A 176 -9.42 -14.60 23.00
N SER A 177 -9.87 -13.34 23.04
CA SER A 177 -10.84 -12.82 22.06
C SER A 177 -10.21 -12.30 20.77
N GLU A 178 -8.95 -11.87 20.79
CA GLU A 178 -8.29 -11.26 19.62
C GLU A 178 -7.11 -12.10 19.11
N LEU A 179 -6.20 -12.57 19.99
CA LEU A 179 -5.01 -13.30 19.56
C LEU A 179 -5.34 -14.73 19.11
N LEU A 180 -6.05 -15.52 19.92
CA LEU A 180 -6.35 -16.93 19.61
C LEU A 180 -7.08 -17.09 18.25
N PRO A 181 -8.15 -16.33 17.95
CA PRO A 181 -8.81 -16.41 16.64
C PRO A 181 -7.88 -16.02 15.48
N LYS A 182 -6.93 -15.10 15.69
CA LYS A 182 -5.93 -14.76 14.67
C LYS A 182 -4.93 -15.89 14.45
N LEU A 183 -4.49 -16.56 15.51
CA LEU A 183 -3.60 -17.71 15.40
C LEU A 183 -4.26 -18.84 14.62
N VAL A 184 -5.51 -19.22 14.95
CA VAL A 184 -6.27 -20.23 14.21
C VAL A 184 -6.40 -19.85 12.74
N ARG A 185 -6.73 -18.58 12.46
CA ARG A 185 -6.82 -18.08 11.10
C ARG A 185 -5.48 -18.13 10.35
N TRP A 186 -4.38 -17.73 10.97
CA TRP A 186 -3.06 -17.78 10.32
C TRP A 186 -2.56 -19.20 10.10
N ALA A 187 -2.89 -20.11 11.02
CA ALA A 187 -2.50 -21.50 10.94
C ALA A 187 -3.26 -22.26 9.85
N THR A 188 -4.52 -21.87 9.59
CA THR A 188 -5.37 -22.43 8.53
C THR A 188 -5.11 -21.79 7.16
N GLU A 189 -4.87 -20.48 7.12
CA GLU A 189 -4.55 -19.74 5.90
C GLU A 189 -3.03 -19.83 5.60
N SER A 190 -2.55 -20.97 5.08
CA SER A 190 -1.17 -21.05 4.57
C SER A 190 -1.01 -20.20 3.32
N ARG A 191 -0.63 -18.94 3.51
CA ARG A 191 -0.28 -18.03 2.43
C ARG A 191 1.13 -17.50 2.69
N SER A 192 2.10 -18.09 2.00
CA SER A 192 3.38 -17.41 1.82
C SER A 192 3.10 -16.05 1.19
N SER A 193 3.64 -14.99 1.78
CA SER A 193 3.49 -13.65 1.21
C SER A 193 4.23 -13.60 -0.12
N GLU A 194 3.60 -13.03 -1.16
CA GLU A 194 4.27 -12.78 -2.44
C GLU A 194 5.45 -11.79 -2.30
N PHE A 195 5.51 -11.05 -1.19
CA PHE A 195 6.49 -9.99 -0.93
C PHE A 195 7.33 -10.29 0.31
N LYS A 196 8.50 -9.64 0.38
CA LYS A 196 9.35 -9.67 1.57
C LYS A 196 8.65 -9.07 2.81
N SER A 197 9.17 -9.41 4.00
CA SER A 197 8.62 -8.88 5.25
C SER A 197 8.79 -7.37 5.33
N THR A 198 7.86 -6.69 5.99
CA THR A 198 7.93 -5.24 6.21
C THR A 198 9.18 -4.86 7.01
N LEU A 199 9.93 -3.88 6.52
CA LEU A 199 11.18 -3.36 7.09
C LEU A 199 12.22 -4.47 7.33
N SER A 200 12.32 -5.42 6.41
CA SER A 200 13.24 -6.55 6.51
C SER A 200 14.71 -6.16 6.32
N LEU A 201 14.99 -5.03 5.68
CA LEU A 201 16.35 -4.54 5.46
C LEU A 201 16.82 -3.53 6.53
N LEU A 202 15.94 -3.11 7.45
CA LEU A 202 16.25 -2.08 8.44
C LEU A 202 16.00 -2.55 9.87
N PRO A 203 16.80 -2.09 10.85
CA PRO A 203 16.48 -2.27 12.26
C PRO A 203 15.17 -1.55 12.62
N VAL A 204 14.13 -2.33 12.94
CA VAL A 204 12.79 -1.82 13.26
C VAL A 204 12.82 -0.82 14.42
N GLU A 205 13.73 -0.99 15.36
CA GLU A 205 13.94 -0.08 16.50
C GLU A 205 14.40 1.31 16.05
N LYS A 206 15.50 1.39 15.28
CA LYS A 206 16.02 2.64 14.73
C LYS A 206 14.99 3.33 13.83
N TYR A 207 14.28 2.56 12.99
CA TYR A 207 13.17 3.08 12.18
C TYR A 207 12.07 3.67 13.05
N SER A 208 11.64 2.97 14.10
CA SER A 208 10.51 3.40 14.93
C SER A 208 10.82 4.69 15.67
N VAL A 209 12.01 4.82 16.24
CA VAL A 209 12.45 6.05 16.93
C VAL A 209 12.53 7.21 15.94
N THR A 210 13.21 7.00 14.81
CA THR A 210 13.39 8.04 13.77
C THR A 210 12.04 8.48 13.20
N TYR A 211 11.12 7.54 12.94
CA TYR A 211 9.79 7.84 12.45
C TYR A 211 9.00 8.72 13.41
N GLN A 212 9.00 8.41 14.71
CA GLN A 212 8.28 9.23 15.69
C GLN A 212 8.87 10.64 15.79
N HIS A 213 10.21 10.74 15.77
CA HIS A 213 10.89 12.03 15.78
C HIS A 213 10.49 12.89 14.57
N LEU A 214 10.61 12.35 13.35
CA LEU A 214 10.26 13.07 12.13
C LEU A 214 8.76 13.35 12.06
N LYS A 215 7.92 12.42 12.48
CA LYS A 215 6.47 12.60 12.50
C LYS A 215 6.06 13.79 13.37
N GLU A 216 6.67 13.96 14.53
CA GLU A 216 6.41 15.10 15.41
C GLU A 216 7.00 16.39 14.82
N LYS A 217 8.25 16.36 14.36
CA LYS A 217 8.95 17.50 13.74
C LYS A 217 8.20 18.10 12.56
N TYR A 218 7.65 17.25 11.69
CA TYR A 218 6.93 17.68 10.47
C TYR A 218 5.40 17.65 10.62
N ARG A 219 4.87 17.43 11.84
CA ARG A 219 3.43 17.38 12.10
C ARG A 219 2.70 18.66 11.65
N SER A 220 3.34 19.81 11.82
CA SER A 220 2.79 21.11 11.44
C SER A 220 2.48 21.22 9.94
N MET A 221 3.21 20.49 9.09
CA MET A 221 3.04 20.48 7.63
C MET A 221 1.63 20.05 7.22
N VAL A 222 0.99 19.16 7.99
CA VAL A 222 -0.39 18.71 7.75
C VAL A 222 -1.38 19.88 7.82
N LYS A 223 -1.15 20.85 8.71
CA LYS A 223 -2.05 21.99 8.94
C LYS A 223 -1.94 23.05 7.85
N VAL A 224 -0.77 23.18 7.24
CA VAL A 224 -0.45 24.24 6.26
C VAL A 224 -0.35 23.73 4.83
N TRP A 225 -0.82 22.50 4.58
CA TRP A 225 -0.75 21.84 3.28
C TRP A 225 -1.53 22.59 2.19
N PRO A 226 -0.87 23.14 1.15
CA PRO A 226 -1.53 23.97 0.13
C PRO A 226 -2.06 23.16 -1.06
N GLU A 227 -1.76 21.85 -1.13
CA GLU A 227 -2.18 20.98 -2.23
C GLU A 227 -3.59 20.41 -2.02
N VAL A 228 -4.22 19.97 -3.10
CA VAL A 228 -5.59 19.41 -3.08
C VAL A 228 -5.66 17.96 -2.58
N THR A 229 -4.51 17.36 -2.32
CA THR A 229 -4.37 15.99 -1.81
C THR A 229 -4.62 15.92 -0.31
N ASP A 230 -4.85 14.71 0.21
CA ASP A 230 -5.01 14.47 1.64
C ASP A 230 -3.70 14.73 2.39
N PRO A 231 -3.61 15.76 3.25
CA PRO A 231 -2.36 16.12 3.91
C PRO A 231 -1.86 15.03 4.86
N GLU A 232 -2.76 14.35 5.59
CA GLU A 232 -2.32 13.32 6.55
C GLU A 232 -1.71 12.13 5.82
N LYS A 233 -2.32 11.72 4.71
CA LYS A 233 -1.78 10.63 3.91
C LYS A 233 -0.41 10.97 3.34
N PHE A 234 -0.29 12.09 2.62
CA PHE A 234 0.92 12.41 1.86
C PHE A 234 2.08 12.85 2.76
N VAL A 235 1.84 13.66 3.79
CA VAL A 235 2.90 14.09 4.72
C VAL A 235 3.49 12.89 5.46
N TYR A 236 2.65 12.01 6.01
CA TYR A 236 3.16 10.87 6.77
C TYR A 236 3.70 9.73 5.90
N GLU A 237 3.34 9.68 4.62
CA GLU A 237 3.97 8.82 3.62
C GLU A 237 5.40 9.28 3.33
N ASP A 238 5.61 10.56 3.01
CA ASP A 238 6.95 11.11 2.77
C ASP A 238 7.83 11.08 4.03
N VAL A 239 7.26 11.31 5.23
CA VAL A 239 7.98 11.12 6.50
C VAL A 239 8.44 9.68 6.68
N ALA A 240 7.60 8.69 6.35
CA ALA A 240 7.97 7.28 6.44
C ALA A 240 9.05 6.89 5.42
N ILE A 241 8.99 7.45 4.20
CA ILE A 241 10.01 7.23 3.17
C ILE A 241 11.34 7.87 3.58
N ALA A 242 11.32 9.12 4.08
CA ALA A 242 12.49 9.79 4.60
C ALA A 242 13.11 9.00 5.78
N THR A 243 12.27 8.52 6.70
CA THR A 243 12.72 7.66 7.81
C THR A 243 13.47 6.43 7.29
N TYR A 244 12.90 5.75 6.29
CA TYR A 244 13.51 4.56 5.71
C TYR A 244 14.90 4.85 5.15
N LEU A 245 15.02 5.91 4.33
CA LEU A 245 16.28 6.32 3.72
C LEU A 245 17.32 6.77 4.76
N LEU A 246 16.91 7.56 5.76
CA LEU A 246 17.82 8.04 6.80
C LEU A 246 18.37 6.91 7.66
N VAL A 247 17.55 5.91 8.00
CA VAL A 247 18.03 4.74 8.75
C VAL A 247 18.91 3.87 7.86
N LEU A 248 18.54 3.64 6.59
CA LEU A 248 19.37 2.92 5.63
C LEU A 248 20.76 3.56 5.50
N TRP A 249 20.81 4.88 5.34
CA TRP A 249 22.05 5.65 5.20
C TRP A 249 22.86 5.71 6.50
N ALA A 250 22.21 5.73 7.66
CA ALA A 250 22.90 5.61 8.94
C ALA A 250 23.60 4.25 9.10
N GLU A 251 22.94 3.16 8.72
CA GLU A 251 23.57 1.83 8.70
C GLU A 251 24.72 1.78 7.68
N GLU A 252 24.51 2.29 6.46
CA GLU A 252 25.56 2.36 5.43
C GLU A 252 26.79 3.15 5.94
N THR A 253 26.56 4.28 6.61
CA THR A 253 27.62 5.13 7.19
C THR A 253 28.42 4.36 8.23
N ALA A 254 27.75 3.62 9.11
CA ALA A 254 28.38 2.83 10.16
C ALA A 254 29.18 1.65 9.58
N GLU A 255 28.62 0.93 8.60
CA GLU A 255 29.27 -0.21 7.96
C GLU A 255 30.50 0.21 7.15
N ARG A 256 30.43 1.35 6.45
CA ARG A 256 31.47 1.82 5.53
C ARG A 256 32.40 2.87 6.16
N ASN A 257 32.23 3.20 7.44
CA ASN A 257 32.96 4.23 8.17
C ASN A 257 33.03 5.57 7.42
N LEU A 258 31.89 6.03 6.89
CA LEU A 258 31.81 7.27 6.11
C LEU A 258 31.76 8.49 7.03
N THR A 259 32.45 9.56 6.66
CA THR A 259 32.43 10.84 7.38
C THR A 259 31.45 11.84 6.76
N ALA A 260 31.26 11.77 5.45
CA ALA A 260 30.31 12.60 4.72
C ALA A 260 28.90 12.00 4.72
N ARG A 261 27.89 12.87 4.73
CA ARG A 261 26.48 12.48 4.56
C ARG A 261 26.21 12.10 3.11
N GLN A 262 25.40 11.07 2.89
CA GLN A 262 24.99 10.59 1.58
C GLN A 262 24.29 11.72 0.81
N SER A 263 24.74 11.93 -0.42
CA SER A 263 24.13 12.86 -1.36
C SER A 263 23.02 12.21 -2.18
N PHE A 264 22.01 12.98 -2.60
CA PHE A 264 20.88 12.41 -3.35
C PHE A 264 20.30 13.31 -4.44
N VAL A 265 19.66 12.67 -5.43
CA VAL A 265 18.78 13.32 -6.40
C VAL A 265 17.46 12.57 -6.47
N ASP A 266 16.34 13.27 -6.23
CA ASP A 266 14.99 12.71 -6.37
C ASP A 266 14.40 13.08 -7.73
N LEU A 267 14.15 12.07 -8.56
CA LEU A 267 13.71 12.19 -9.94
C LEU A 267 12.21 11.95 -10.04
N GLY A 268 11.47 13.00 -10.41
CA GLY A 268 10.01 13.02 -10.32
C GLY A 268 9.54 13.34 -8.89
N CYS A 269 10.20 14.31 -8.23
CA CYS A 269 10.00 14.58 -6.81
C CYS A 269 8.62 15.17 -6.44
N GLY A 270 7.79 15.52 -7.42
CA GLY A 270 6.42 15.95 -7.24
C GLY A 270 6.26 17.11 -6.24
N ASN A 271 5.70 16.82 -5.07
CA ASN A 271 5.48 17.83 -4.03
C ASN A 271 6.80 18.35 -3.42
N GLY A 272 7.93 17.63 -3.55
CA GLY A 272 9.23 18.04 -3.02
C GLY A 272 9.40 17.89 -1.50
N LEU A 273 8.41 17.36 -0.77
CA LEU A 273 8.46 17.21 0.69
C LEU A 273 9.54 16.21 1.12
N LEU A 274 9.71 15.10 0.39
CA LEU A 274 10.79 14.15 0.68
C LEU A 274 12.16 14.83 0.62
N VAL A 275 12.42 15.58 -0.45
CA VAL A 275 13.65 16.37 -0.61
C VAL A 275 13.80 17.37 0.52
N HIS A 276 12.71 18.03 0.92
CA HIS A 276 12.71 18.98 2.01
C HIS A 276 13.12 18.35 3.35
N ILE A 277 12.55 17.19 3.68
CA ILE A 277 12.88 16.47 4.91
C ILE A 277 14.36 16.05 4.88
N LEU A 278 14.80 15.35 3.84
CA LEU A 278 16.17 14.83 3.76
C LEU A 278 17.22 15.96 3.82
N THR A 279 16.96 17.08 3.13
CA THR A 279 17.84 18.26 3.16
C THR A 279 17.94 18.85 4.57
N ASN A 280 16.80 19.00 5.27
CA ASN A 280 16.77 19.52 6.62
C ASN A 280 17.34 18.55 7.67
N GLU A 281 17.39 17.25 7.38
CA GLU A 281 18.12 16.25 8.19
C GLU A 281 19.63 16.21 7.84
N GLY A 282 20.12 17.12 7.00
CA GLY A 282 21.54 17.34 6.75
C GLY A 282 22.13 16.61 5.54
N HIS A 283 21.29 15.98 4.70
CA HIS A 283 21.74 15.30 3.50
C HIS A 283 21.73 16.24 2.28
N PRO A 284 22.85 16.44 1.58
CA PRO A 284 22.89 17.32 0.41
C PRO A 284 22.15 16.68 -0.76
N GLY A 285 21.22 17.41 -1.38
CA GLY A 285 20.52 16.88 -2.53
C GLY A 285 19.63 17.87 -3.24
N LYS A 286 18.96 17.38 -4.28
CA LYS A 286 18.01 18.16 -5.07
C LYS A 286 16.85 17.30 -5.57
N GLY A 287 15.71 17.93 -5.81
CA GLY A 287 14.56 17.35 -6.48
C GLY A 287 14.41 17.91 -7.89
N ILE A 288 14.06 17.05 -8.83
CA ILE A 288 13.73 17.46 -10.20
C ILE A 288 12.34 16.92 -10.53
N ASP A 289 11.44 17.80 -10.96
CA ASP A 289 10.12 17.41 -11.45
C ASP A 289 9.78 18.23 -12.69
N VAL A 290 8.97 17.67 -13.58
CA VAL A 290 8.49 18.39 -14.77
C VAL A 290 7.61 19.59 -14.40
N ARG A 291 7.01 19.58 -13.21
CA ARG A 291 6.04 20.58 -12.77
C ARG A 291 6.31 21.05 -11.34
N ARG A 292 6.44 22.36 -11.18
CA ARG A 292 6.45 23.01 -9.86
C ARG A 292 5.10 22.85 -9.15
N ARG A 293 5.13 22.52 -7.86
CA ARG A 293 3.95 22.46 -6.97
C ARG A 293 3.88 23.71 -6.08
N ARG A 294 2.69 24.03 -5.56
CA ARG A 294 2.46 25.24 -4.76
C ARG A 294 3.22 25.17 -3.44
N ILE A 295 3.33 23.97 -2.88
CA ILE A 295 4.07 23.75 -1.64
C ILE A 295 5.56 24.09 -1.75
N TRP A 296 6.14 24.15 -2.96
CA TRP A 296 7.54 24.54 -3.14
C TRP A 296 7.82 25.97 -2.66
N ASP A 297 6.81 26.85 -2.68
CA ASP A 297 6.93 28.23 -2.21
C ASP A 297 7.10 28.33 -0.68
N MET A 298 6.80 27.25 0.05
CA MET A 298 6.91 27.17 1.50
C MET A 298 8.28 26.67 1.98
N TYR A 299 9.09 26.11 1.08
CA TYR A 299 10.39 25.56 1.43
C TYR A 299 11.48 26.63 1.40
N GLY A 300 12.41 26.57 2.35
CA GLY A 300 13.52 27.52 2.45
C GLY A 300 14.56 27.36 1.32
N PRO A 301 15.46 28.34 1.15
CA PRO A 301 16.42 28.40 0.04
C PRO A 301 17.44 27.25 0.01
N GLN A 302 17.62 26.54 1.14
CA GLN A 302 18.44 25.33 1.20
C GLN A 302 17.89 24.17 0.34
N ASN A 303 16.60 24.21 0.00
CA ASN A 303 15.93 23.16 -0.75
C ASN A 303 16.10 23.40 -2.25
N VAL A 304 16.93 22.59 -2.90
CA VAL A 304 17.17 22.71 -4.34
C VAL A 304 16.10 21.93 -5.10
N LEU A 305 15.06 22.62 -5.59
CA LEU A 305 13.99 22.03 -6.40
C LEU A 305 13.97 22.64 -7.81
N GLN A 306 14.00 21.80 -8.84
CA GLN A 306 14.11 22.22 -10.23
C GLN A 306 12.90 21.77 -11.04
N GLU A 307 12.23 22.73 -11.70
CA GLU A 307 11.17 22.44 -12.67
C GLU A 307 11.79 22.14 -14.04
N LYS A 308 12.06 20.87 -14.34
CA LYS A 308 12.67 20.41 -15.60
C LYS A 308 12.09 19.08 -16.03
N ALA A 309 11.80 18.92 -17.33
CA ALA A 309 11.43 17.63 -17.90
C ALA A 309 12.65 16.70 -17.92
N ILE A 310 12.60 15.60 -17.18
CA ILE A 310 13.67 14.61 -17.14
C ILE A 310 13.58 13.76 -18.40
N THR A 311 14.64 13.75 -19.21
CA THR A 311 14.74 12.90 -20.39
C THR A 311 15.96 11.99 -20.24
N PRO A 312 15.80 10.65 -20.25
CA PRO A 312 16.92 9.73 -20.10
C PRO A 312 17.97 9.97 -21.21
N SER A 313 19.08 10.59 -20.83
CA SER A 313 20.14 11.05 -21.72
C SER A 313 21.37 11.46 -20.90
N GLU A 314 22.48 11.76 -21.58
CA GLU A 314 23.71 12.27 -20.96
C GLU A 314 23.49 13.54 -20.12
N ALA A 315 22.48 14.36 -20.47
CA ALA A 315 22.16 15.59 -19.74
C ALA A 315 21.56 15.37 -18.33
N PHE A 316 21.13 14.14 -18.03
CA PHE A 316 20.51 13.77 -16.76
C PHE A 316 21.31 12.65 -16.06
N LEU A 317 22.63 12.73 -16.12
CA LEU A 317 23.55 11.91 -15.32
C LEU A 317 24.06 12.70 -14.11
N PHE A 318 24.38 11.96 -13.03
CA PHE A 318 24.74 12.53 -11.73
C PHE A 318 26.00 11.83 -11.16
N PRO A 319 27.19 12.05 -11.74
CA PRO A 319 28.40 11.30 -11.40
C PRO A 319 28.84 11.47 -9.95
N ASP A 320 28.58 12.63 -9.35
CA ASP A 320 28.96 12.96 -7.98
C ASP A 320 27.86 12.68 -6.94
N THR A 321 26.80 11.94 -7.32
CA THR A 321 25.66 11.64 -6.44
C THR A 321 25.68 10.20 -5.97
N ASP A 322 25.53 10.00 -4.66
CA ASP A 322 25.51 8.66 -4.05
C ASP A 322 24.22 7.91 -4.35
N TRP A 323 23.06 8.58 -4.26
CA TRP A 323 21.74 7.96 -4.37
C TRP A 323 20.81 8.67 -5.36
N LEU A 324 20.24 7.90 -6.29
CA LEU A 324 19.08 8.33 -7.07
C LEU A 324 17.79 7.78 -6.45
N ILE A 325 16.82 8.65 -6.22
CA ILE A 325 15.53 8.32 -5.63
C ILE A 325 14.47 8.44 -6.71
N GLY A 326 13.61 7.41 -6.81
CA GLY A 326 12.36 7.46 -7.56
C GLY A 326 11.19 7.14 -6.63
N ASN A 327 10.74 8.16 -5.90
CA ASN A 327 9.54 8.05 -5.06
C ASN A 327 8.30 8.24 -5.92
N HIS A 328 7.60 7.15 -6.24
CA HIS A 328 6.38 7.23 -7.05
C HIS A 328 6.57 7.94 -8.40
N SER A 329 7.74 7.73 -9.01
CA SER A 329 8.25 8.48 -10.16
C SER A 329 7.61 8.12 -11.52
N ASP A 330 6.37 7.61 -11.52
CA ASP A 330 5.58 7.28 -12.72
C ASP A 330 6.38 6.60 -13.85
N GLU A 331 6.42 7.20 -15.05
CA GLU A 331 7.12 6.71 -16.24
C GLU A 331 8.64 6.63 -16.09
N LEU A 332 9.23 7.34 -15.11
CA LEU A 332 10.66 7.28 -14.83
C LEU A 332 11.05 6.05 -14.03
N THR A 333 10.11 5.35 -13.39
CA THR A 333 10.40 4.18 -12.53
C THR A 333 11.38 3.16 -13.16
N PRO A 334 11.19 2.66 -14.40
CA PRO A 334 12.15 1.74 -15.02
C PRO A 334 13.47 2.43 -15.43
N TRP A 335 13.48 3.76 -15.58
CA TRP A 335 14.67 4.53 -15.94
C TRP A 335 15.58 4.83 -14.75
N ILE A 336 15.09 4.84 -13.51
CA ILE A 336 15.91 5.17 -12.32
C ILE A 336 17.14 4.25 -12.20
N PRO A 337 17.03 2.90 -12.26
CA PRO A 337 18.21 2.03 -12.22
C PRO A 337 19.15 2.26 -13.40
N VAL A 338 18.59 2.60 -14.56
CA VAL A 338 19.37 2.86 -15.78
C VAL A 338 20.21 4.14 -15.64
N ILE A 339 19.60 5.23 -15.16
CA ILE A 339 20.28 6.50 -14.92
C ILE A 339 21.34 6.32 -13.82
N ALA A 340 21.04 5.57 -12.75
CA ALA A 340 21.99 5.30 -11.68
C ALA A 340 23.21 4.51 -12.20
N ALA A 341 22.99 3.48 -13.02
CA ALA A 341 24.06 2.70 -13.64
C ALA A 341 24.97 3.53 -14.54
N ARG A 342 24.41 4.48 -15.29
CA ARG A 342 25.18 5.36 -16.20
C ARG A 342 25.78 6.60 -15.52
N SER A 343 25.28 6.98 -14.34
CA SER A 343 25.79 8.14 -13.61
C SER A 343 27.17 7.85 -13.03
N SER A 344 27.33 6.75 -12.30
CA SER A 344 28.61 6.30 -11.76
C SER A 344 28.52 4.84 -11.31
N TYR A 345 29.66 4.13 -11.35
CA TYR A 345 29.75 2.76 -10.85
C TYR A 345 29.33 2.65 -9.37
N SER A 346 29.64 3.67 -8.56
CA SER A 346 29.30 3.73 -7.12
C SER A 346 27.90 4.30 -6.83
N CYS A 347 27.19 4.81 -7.85
CA CYS A 347 25.87 5.40 -7.67
C CYS A 347 24.83 4.30 -7.38
N ARG A 348 24.05 4.50 -6.33
CA ARG A 348 22.99 3.61 -5.86
C ARG A 348 21.64 4.17 -6.22
N TYR A 349 20.60 3.35 -6.07
CA TYR A 349 19.24 3.85 -6.24
C TYR A 349 18.26 3.26 -5.24
N PHE A 350 17.22 4.04 -4.96
CA PHE A 350 15.98 3.64 -4.31
C PHE A 350 14.83 3.90 -5.27
N VAL A 351 13.93 2.94 -5.46
CA VAL A 351 12.70 3.16 -6.23
C VAL A 351 11.49 2.60 -5.49
N LEU A 352 10.38 3.35 -5.50
CA LEU A 352 9.09 2.95 -4.94
C LEU A 352 8.02 2.95 -6.05
N PRO A 353 7.86 1.83 -6.78
CA PRO A 353 6.98 1.74 -7.93
C PRO A 353 5.50 1.91 -7.56
N CYS A 354 4.80 2.81 -8.24
CA CYS A 354 3.35 2.96 -8.12
C CYS A 354 2.59 2.81 -9.45
N CYS A 355 3.10 3.34 -10.56
CA CYS A 355 2.42 3.27 -11.85
C CYS A 355 3.10 2.25 -12.76
N PHE A 356 2.31 1.57 -13.59
CA PHE A 356 2.76 0.44 -14.41
C PHE A 356 3.26 0.93 -15.78
N PHE A 357 4.50 1.43 -15.81
CA PHE A 357 5.15 1.92 -17.01
C PHE A 357 6.31 1.02 -17.43
N ASP A 358 6.46 0.85 -18.73
CA ASP A 358 7.67 0.36 -19.39
C ASP A 358 8.47 1.57 -19.90
N PHE A 359 9.61 1.33 -20.55
CA PHE A 359 10.48 2.39 -21.09
C PHE A 359 9.80 3.31 -22.13
N TYR A 360 8.85 2.77 -22.90
CA TYR A 360 8.21 3.47 -24.03
C TYR A 360 6.68 3.59 -23.91
N GLY A 361 6.11 3.31 -22.73
CA GLY A 361 4.66 3.37 -22.55
C GLY A 361 4.17 2.59 -21.35
N LYS A 362 2.92 2.13 -21.39
CA LYS A 362 2.35 1.32 -20.30
C LYS A 362 2.90 -0.10 -20.31
N TYR A 363 3.25 -0.60 -19.12
CA TYR A 363 3.68 -1.97 -18.93
C TYR A 363 2.56 -2.94 -19.33
N GLN A 364 2.89 -3.90 -20.20
CA GLN A 364 1.99 -4.97 -20.61
C GLN A 364 2.27 -6.22 -19.77
N ARG A 365 1.21 -6.79 -19.21
CA ARG A 365 1.30 -7.98 -18.39
C ARG A 365 1.74 -9.18 -19.23
N ARG A 366 2.66 -9.95 -18.68
CA ARG A 366 3.25 -11.17 -19.24
C ARG A 366 2.72 -12.43 -18.55
N GLN A 367 2.33 -12.34 -17.27
CA GLN A 367 1.96 -13.50 -16.44
C GLN A 367 0.62 -13.27 -15.73
N SER A 368 -0.39 -14.10 -16.00
CA SER A 368 -1.73 -13.97 -15.39
C SER A 368 -1.85 -14.60 -14.00
N ASN A 369 -0.91 -15.47 -13.60
CA ASN A 369 -0.95 -16.22 -12.33
C ASN A 369 -0.47 -15.42 -11.10
N LYS A 370 0.10 -14.22 -11.29
CA LYS A 370 0.53 -13.32 -10.22
C LYS A 370 -0.39 -12.11 -10.10
N SER A 371 -0.34 -11.41 -8.98
CA SER A 371 -0.91 -10.06 -8.90
C SER A 371 -0.19 -9.11 -9.88
N GLN A 372 -0.93 -8.17 -10.49
CA GLN A 372 -0.33 -7.18 -11.41
C GLN A 372 0.79 -6.38 -10.74
N TYR A 373 0.66 -6.10 -9.45
CA TYR A 373 1.67 -5.37 -8.70
C TYR A 373 2.94 -6.20 -8.49
N LYS A 374 2.84 -7.47 -8.07
CA LYS A 374 4.03 -8.33 -7.91
C LYS A 374 4.76 -8.53 -9.23
N GLU A 375 4.02 -8.80 -10.30
CA GLU A 375 4.60 -8.94 -11.64
C GLU A 375 5.36 -7.68 -12.08
N TYR A 376 4.84 -6.50 -11.74
CA TYR A 376 5.52 -5.25 -12.03
C TYR A 376 6.78 -5.04 -11.17
N ILE A 377 6.75 -5.39 -9.89
CA ILE A 377 7.96 -5.40 -9.04
C ILE A 377 9.02 -6.34 -9.63
N ASP A 378 8.61 -7.52 -10.11
CA ASP A 378 9.52 -8.48 -10.78
C ASP A 378 10.12 -7.87 -12.05
N PHE A 379 9.34 -7.13 -12.84
CA PHE A 379 9.84 -6.40 -14.01
C PHE A 379 10.87 -5.32 -13.64
N ILE A 380 10.62 -4.50 -12.62
CA ILE A 380 11.61 -3.47 -12.21
C ILE A 380 12.87 -4.13 -11.61
N THR A 381 12.72 -5.27 -10.93
CA THR A 381 13.85 -6.08 -10.46
C THR A 381 14.66 -6.63 -11.64
N GLU A 382 14.00 -7.09 -12.70
CA GLU A 382 14.63 -7.54 -13.95
C GLU A 382 15.44 -6.40 -14.59
N VAL A 383 14.84 -5.21 -14.71
CA VAL A 383 15.51 -4.00 -15.21
C VAL A 383 16.75 -3.68 -14.38
N SER A 384 16.64 -3.71 -13.05
CA SER A 384 17.76 -3.44 -12.14
C SER A 384 18.91 -4.44 -12.31
N ARG A 385 18.60 -5.74 -12.42
CA ARG A 385 19.60 -6.79 -12.67
C ARG A 385 20.29 -6.62 -14.01
N VAL A 386 19.55 -6.24 -15.06
CA VAL A 386 20.12 -5.90 -16.36
C VAL A 386 21.05 -4.68 -16.26
N CYS A 387 20.73 -3.74 -15.37
CA CYS A 387 21.59 -2.60 -15.06
C CYS A 387 22.84 -2.99 -14.23
N GLY A 388 22.98 -4.26 -13.88
CA GLY A 388 24.14 -4.79 -13.17
C GLY A 388 24.16 -4.46 -11.68
N PHE A 389 22.99 -4.31 -11.07
CA PHE A 389 22.86 -4.16 -9.62
C PHE A 389 22.54 -5.50 -8.94
N ASN A 390 23.04 -5.66 -7.72
CA ASN A 390 22.49 -6.59 -6.74
C ASN A 390 21.26 -5.93 -6.12
N THR A 391 20.07 -6.35 -6.57
CA THR A 391 18.80 -5.73 -6.18
C THR A 391 18.24 -6.36 -4.91
N GLU A 392 17.90 -5.53 -3.94
CA GLU A 392 17.15 -5.93 -2.75
C GLU A 392 15.71 -5.39 -2.80
N GLU A 393 14.79 -6.17 -2.24
CA GLU A 393 13.35 -5.86 -2.16
C GLU A 393 12.96 -5.73 -0.69
N ASP A 394 12.22 -4.68 -0.33
CA ASP A 394 11.66 -4.53 1.00
C ASP A 394 10.23 -3.98 0.97
N CYS A 395 9.46 -4.28 2.02
CA CYS A 395 8.14 -3.69 2.23
C CYS A 395 8.23 -2.53 3.22
N MET A 396 7.82 -1.33 2.79
CA MET A 396 7.81 -0.15 3.63
C MET A 396 6.57 -0.07 4.53
N ARG A 397 6.66 0.70 5.62
CA ARG A 397 5.53 1.00 6.50
C ARG A 397 4.90 2.35 6.16
N ILE A 398 4.22 2.40 5.02
CA ILE A 398 3.53 3.58 4.48
C ILE A 398 2.01 3.35 4.34
N PRO A 399 1.17 4.41 4.30
CA PRO A 399 -0.28 4.30 4.11
C PRO A 399 -0.68 4.04 2.63
N SER A 400 0.00 3.08 1.98
CA SER A 400 -0.22 2.70 0.59
C SER A 400 -0.27 1.17 0.41
N THR A 401 -1.04 0.72 -0.59
CA THR A 401 -1.03 -0.68 -1.04
C THR A 401 0.18 -0.99 -1.92
N LYS A 402 0.80 0.04 -2.52
CA LYS A 402 2.01 -0.06 -3.35
C LYS A 402 3.21 0.41 -2.53
N ARG A 403 3.67 -0.48 -1.65
CA ARG A 403 4.64 -0.20 -0.58
C ARG A 403 5.95 -0.97 -0.70
N VAL A 404 6.17 -1.66 -1.81
CA VAL A 404 7.38 -2.44 -2.04
C VAL A 404 8.40 -1.54 -2.70
N CYS A 405 9.55 -1.34 -2.06
CA CYS A 405 10.67 -0.61 -2.63
C CYS A 405 11.74 -1.58 -3.15
N LEU A 406 12.54 -1.09 -4.10
CA LEU A 406 13.69 -1.80 -4.65
C LEU A 406 14.94 -0.92 -4.47
N LEU A 407 16.02 -1.56 -4.02
CA LEU A 407 17.31 -0.93 -3.74
C LEU A 407 18.39 -1.56 -4.62
N GLY A 408 19.22 -0.74 -5.25
CA GLY A 408 20.46 -1.18 -5.90
C GLY A 408 21.67 -0.65 -5.15
N GLN A 409 22.22 -1.44 -4.23
CA GLN A 409 23.28 -0.98 -3.32
C GLN A 409 24.70 -1.26 -3.83
N SER A 410 24.87 -2.29 -4.64
CA SER A 410 26.16 -2.75 -5.16
C SER A 410 26.04 -3.31 -6.57
N ARG A 411 27.18 -3.45 -7.25
CA ARG A 411 27.28 -3.98 -8.61
C ARG A 411 27.45 -5.49 -8.61
N SER A 412 26.86 -6.15 -9.61
CA SER A 412 26.99 -7.60 -9.83
C SER A 412 28.15 -7.97 -10.77
N TYR A 413 28.98 -6.99 -11.15
CA TYR A 413 30.14 -7.10 -12.02
C TYR A 413 31.28 -6.23 -11.52
N GLN A 414 32.47 -6.38 -12.10
CA GLN A 414 33.65 -5.57 -11.74
C GLN A 414 33.82 -4.39 -12.71
N PRO A 415 34.47 -3.28 -12.31
CA PRO A 415 34.61 -2.09 -13.16
C PRO A 415 35.13 -2.32 -14.59
N PRO A 416 36.08 -3.25 -14.85
CA PRO A 416 36.55 -3.53 -16.22
C PRO A 416 35.46 -4.03 -17.19
N ASP A 417 34.38 -4.62 -16.67
CA ASP A 417 33.32 -5.21 -17.49
C ASP A 417 32.25 -4.17 -17.92
N GLU A 418 32.38 -2.90 -17.50
CA GLU A 418 31.38 -1.84 -17.71
C GLU A 418 30.90 -1.76 -19.17
N ALA A 419 31.81 -1.85 -20.14
CA ALA A 419 31.45 -1.78 -21.56
C ALA A 419 30.54 -2.93 -21.99
N GLN A 420 30.74 -4.14 -21.46
CA GLN A 420 29.88 -5.29 -21.74
C GLN A 420 28.49 -5.11 -21.12
N TRP A 421 28.44 -4.58 -19.90
CA TRP A 421 27.20 -4.31 -19.19
C TRP A 421 26.40 -3.17 -19.82
N GLU A 422 27.07 -2.13 -20.32
CA GLU A 422 26.42 -1.06 -21.09
C GLU A 422 25.79 -1.62 -22.37
N GLN A 423 26.48 -2.50 -23.12
CA GLN A 423 25.88 -3.17 -24.28
C GLN A 423 24.67 -4.01 -23.89
N ARG A 424 24.73 -4.72 -22.76
CA ARG A 424 23.60 -5.52 -22.25
C ARG A 424 22.39 -4.63 -21.91
N ARG A 425 22.62 -3.52 -21.19
CA ARG A 425 21.58 -2.52 -20.88
C ARG A 425 20.94 -1.96 -22.14
N ALA A 426 21.76 -1.51 -23.10
CA ALA A 426 21.29 -0.95 -24.36
C ALA A 426 20.45 -1.96 -25.16
N ARG A 427 20.90 -3.21 -25.30
CA ARG A 427 20.15 -4.28 -25.98
C ARG A 427 18.81 -4.55 -25.31
N TYR A 428 18.78 -4.60 -23.98
CA TYR A 428 17.54 -4.82 -23.24
C TYR A 428 16.55 -3.68 -23.41
N ILE A 429 17.00 -2.43 -23.25
CA ILE A 429 16.13 -1.25 -23.46
C ILE A 429 15.62 -1.23 -24.90
N HIS A 430 16.44 -1.59 -25.88
CA HIS A 430 16.01 -1.65 -27.29
C HIS A 430 14.99 -2.77 -27.54
N SER A 431 15.12 -3.94 -26.91
CA SER A 431 14.18 -5.05 -27.11
C SER A 431 12.75 -4.73 -26.61
N ARG A 432 12.60 -3.72 -25.73
CA ARG A 432 11.30 -3.26 -25.22
C ARG A 432 10.56 -2.30 -26.17
N ARG A 433 11.20 -1.82 -27.25
CA ARG A 433 10.63 -0.84 -28.20
C ARG A 433 9.49 -1.41 -29.05
N ALA A 434 9.37 -2.74 -29.12
CA ALA A 434 8.31 -3.43 -29.85
C ALA A 434 7.83 -4.68 -29.08
N SER A 435 6.69 -4.56 -28.40
CA SER A 435 5.81 -5.71 -28.13
C SER A 435 4.61 -5.60 -29.07
N PRO A 436 4.32 -6.60 -29.92
CA PRO A 436 3.27 -6.53 -30.92
C PRO A 436 1.90 -6.58 -30.24
N GLY A 437 1.23 -5.43 -30.14
CA GLY A 437 -0.12 -5.34 -29.58
C GLY A 437 -0.86 -4.04 -29.88
N VAL A 438 -0.20 -3.07 -30.51
CA VAL A 438 -0.87 -1.87 -31.03
C VAL A 438 -0.89 -1.98 -32.54
N GLN A 439 -2.00 -2.49 -33.09
CA GLN A 439 -2.38 -2.16 -34.46
C GLN A 439 -2.51 -0.64 -34.52
N ARG A 440 -1.46 0.04 -34.96
CA ARG A 440 -1.64 1.33 -35.61
C ARG A 440 -2.30 0.99 -36.94
N SER A 441 -3.55 1.38 -37.08
CA SER A 441 -4.20 1.50 -38.38
C SER A 441 -3.32 2.41 -39.23
N ASP A 442 -2.62 1.82 -40.19
CA ASP A 442 -2.01 2.54 -41.30
C ASP A 442 -3.11 3.31 -42.01
N VAL A 443 -3.10 4.63 -41.84
CA VAL A 443 -3.80 5.54 -42.73
C VAL A 443 -2.71 6.26 -43.51
N GLY A 444 -2.50 5.78 -44.73
CA GLY A 444 -2.15 6.55 -45.92
C GLY A 444 -1.02 7.55 -45.81
N ALA A 445 0.11 7.18 -46.40
CA ALA A 445 1.04 8.14 -46.98
C ALA A 445 0.29 9.06 -47.96
N GLY A 446 0.28 10.35 -47.66
CA GLY A 446 -0.19 11.42 -48.53
C GLY A 446 0.42 12.71 -48.01
N GLY A 447 1.42 13.22 -48.72
CA GLY A 447 2.20 14.37 -48.29
C GLY A 447 1.38 15.65 -48.22
N ASP A 448 1.72 16.50 -47.27
CA ASP A 448 1.85 17.92 -47.59
C ASP A 448 2.82 18.61 -46.62
N CYS A 449 3.52 19.57 -47.19
CA CYS A 449 4.70 20.22 -46.65
C CYS A 449 4.28 21.47 -45.90
N CYS A 450 4.73 21.68 -44.66
CA CYS A 450 4.79 23.03 -44.10
C CYS A 450 5.95 23.15 -43.11
N HIS A 451 6.96 23.89 -43.55
CA HIS A 451 8.11 24.33 -42.80
C HIS A 451 7.72 25.17 -41.57
N GLY A 452 8.25 24.79 -40.42
CA GLY A 452 8.37 25.64 -39.25
C GLY A 452 9.74 25.41 -38.62
N ASN A 453 10.70 26.29 -38.96
CA ASN A 453 12.03 26.32 -38.39
C ASN A 453 11.98 26.40 -36.86
N ALA A 454 12.57 25.42 -36.19
CA ALA A 454 13.10 25.57 -34.84
C ALA A 454 14.51 24.99 -34.86
N ASP A 455 15.48 25.89 -35.00
CA ASP A 455 16.90 25.63 -34.80
C ASP A 455 17.14 25.08 -33.39
N HIS A 456 17.32 23.76 -33.29
CA HIS A 456 18.17 23.19 -32.27
C HIS A 456 19.23 22.35 -32.97
N ARG A 457 20.43 22.93 -33.05
CA ARG A 457 21.64 22.26 -33.51
C ARG A 457 21.80 20.95 -32.76
N ASP A 458 21.72 19.90 -33.56
CA ASP A 458 21.94 18.51 -33.21
C ASP A 458 23.42 18.33 -32.82
N THR A 459 23.71 18.47 -31.52
CA THR A 459 24.97 17.98 -30.95
C THR A 459 24.81 16.49 -30.70
N SER A 460 25.35 15.70 -31.64
CA SER A 460 25.80 14.31 -31.49
C SER A 460 25.96 13.87 -30.04
N GLY A 461 24.98 13.12 -29.53
CA GLY A 461 24.98 12.52 -28.21
C GLY A 461 24.07 11.30 -28.25
N SER A 462 24.56 10.14 -27.81
CA SER A 462 23.82 8.88 -27.75
C SER A 462 22.46 9.08 -27.06
N THR A 463 21.35 9.06 -27.81
CA THR A 463 20.00 9.20 -27.25
C THR A 463 19.49 7.84 -26.81
N TRP A 464 20.14 7.26 -25.79
CA TRP A 464 19.74 5.96 -25.22
C TRP A 464 18.34 5.98 -24.57
N GLY A 465 17.76 7.17 -24.36
CA GLY A 465 16.34 7.36 -24.03
C GLY A 465 15.43 7.74 -25.20
N ALA A 466 15.87 7.65 -26.45
CA ALA A 466 15.04 8.02 -27.61
C ALA A 466 13.71 7.26 -27.60
N GLY A 467 12.59 7.96 -27.78
CA GLY A 467 11.24 7.38 -27.72
C GLY A 467 10.62 7.38 -26.32
N PHE A 468 11.36 7.73 -25.27
CA PHE A 468 10.77 8.12 -23.99
C PHE A 468 9.97 9.41 -24.17
N GLN A 469 8.78 9.45 -23.58
CA GLN A 469 7.92 10.63 -23.59
C GLN A 469 7.66 11.04 -22.13
N PRO A 470 8.29 12.13 -21.65
CA PRO A 470 7.91 12.71 -20.38
C PRO A 470 6.44 13.12 -20.39
N ARG A 471 5.76 12.99 -19.25
CA ARG A 471 4.42 13.55 -19.08
C ARG A 471 4.37 15.06 -19.39
N ASP A 472 3.20 15.53 -19.84
CA ASP A 472 2.97 16.95 -20.13
C ASP A 472 3.20 17.83 -18.89
N LYS A 473 3.79 19.01 -19.09
CA LYS A 473 3.98 20.02 -18.03
C LYS A 473 2.65 20.46 -17.39
N VAL A 474 1.56 20.43 -18.16
CA VAL A 474 0.21 20.79 -17.69
C VAL A 474 -0.71 19.57 -17.75
N GLU A 475 -1.11 19.09 -16.59
CA GLU A 475 -2.11 18.03 -16.47
C GLU A 475 -3.52 18.60 -16.70
N ARG A 476 -4.13 18.31 -17.85
CA ARG A 476 -5.53 18.67 -18.11
C ARG A 476 -6.42 17.85 -17.17
N VAL A 477 -7.26 18.51 -16.37
CA VAL A 477 -8.27 17.84 -15.54
C VAL A 477 -9.28 17.18 -16.48
N ARG A 478 -9.13 15.86 -16.68
CA ARG A 478 -10.01 15.06 -17.53
C ARG A 478 -11.04 14.37 -16.66
N ASN A 479 -12.26 14.86 -16.69
CA ASN A 479 -13.36 14.29 -15.92
C ASN A 479 -14.64 14.44 -16.73
N CYS A 480 -15.39 13.34 -16.89
CA CYS A 480 -16.70 13.40 -17.56
C CYS A 480 -17.69 14.38 -16.89
N ALA A 481 -17.47 14.76 -15.62
CA ALA A 481 -18.25 15.81 -14.94
C ALA A 481 -17.89 17.25 -15.36
N ALA A 482 -16.77 17.45 -16.07
CA ALA A 482 -16.37 18.72 -16.66
C ALA A 482 -16.90 18.90 -18.09
N LEU A 483 -17.54 17.86 -18.67
CA LEU A 483 -18.24 17.97 -19.95
C LEU A 483 -19.46 18.89 -19.84
N PRO A 484 -19.85 19.58 -20.93
CA PRO A 484 -21.07 20.39 -20.95
C PRO A 484 -22.29 19.57 -20.51
N ARG A 485 -23.15 20.12 -19.65
CA ARG A 485 -24.34 19.40 -19.14
C ARG A 485 -25.26 18.95 -20.25
N GLU A 486 -25.52 19.82 -21.22
CA GLU A 486 -26.27 19.51 -22.45
C GLU A 486 -25.76 18.26 -23.16
N PHE A 487 -24.42 18.07 -23.21
CA PHE A 487 -23.83 16.89 -23.81
C PHE A 487 -24.08 15.63 -22.97
N ILE A 488 -23.91 15.72 -21.65
CA ILE A 488 -24.19 14.62 -20.73
C ILE A 488 -25.67 14.22 -20.82
N ASP A 489 -26.57 15.19 -20.77
CA ASP A 489 -28.02 14.99 -20.79
C ASP A 489 -28.46 14.36 -22.11
N LYS A 490 -27.90 14.77 -23.26
CA LYS A 490 -28.13 14.14 -24.57
C LYS A 490 -27.75 12.65 -24.56
N VAL A 491 -26.59 12.30 -24.00
CA VAL A 491 -26.14 10.90 -23.93
C VAL A 491 -27.00 10.08 -22.95
N VAL A 492 -27.33 10.65 -21.79
CA VAL A 492 -28.19 10.01 -20.79
C VAL A 492 -29.58 9.75 -21.35
N LEU A 493 -30.20 10.74 -22.01
CA LEU A 493 -31.51 10.60 -22.65
C LEU A 493 -31.50 9.52 -23.74
N ARG A 494 -30.47 9.51 -24.58
CA ARG A 494 -30.36 8.53 -25.67
C ARG A 494 -30.31 7.10 -25.14
N VAL A 495 -29.51 6.86 -24.10
CA VAL A 495 -29.40 5.53 -23.47
C VAL A 495 -30.66 5.17 -22.70
N ALA A 496 -31.30 6.12 -22.02
CA ALA A 496 -32.54 5.87 -21.29
C ALA A 496 -33.71 5.53 -22.23
N ASN A 497 -33.89 6.27 -23.32
CA ASN A 497 -34.94 5.97 -24.31
C ASN A 497 -34.74 4.60 -24.94
N ALA A 498 -33.49 4.25 -25.27
CA ALA A 498 -33.16 2.92 -25.77
C ALA A 498 -33.52 1.79 -24.80
N LEU A 499 -33.41 2.03 -23.49
CA LEU A 499 -33.86 1.05 -22.48
C LEU A 499 -35.38 0.98 -22.41
N LEU A 500 -36.08 2.11 -22.50
CA LEU A 500 -37.54 2.18 -22.47
C LEU A 500 -38.21 1.61 -23.73
N GLU A 501 -37.53 1.64 -24.88
CA GLU A 501 -38.01 1.04 -26.13
C GLU A 501 -37.89 -0.48 -26.15
N ARG A 502 -37.04 -1.07 -25.28
CA ARG A 502 -36.84 -2.54 -25.18
C ARG A 502 -37.84 -3.24 -24.26
N THR A 503 -38.88 -2.55 -23.80
CA THR A 503 -39.97 -3.18 -23.04
C THR A 503 -40.79 -4.05 -23.98
N GLY A 504 -40.85 -5.36 -23.73
CA GLY A 504 -41.66 -6.27 -24.56
C GLY A 504 -43.15 -5.92 -24.48
N ASP A 505 -43.87 -6.11 -25.60
CA ASP A 505 -45.32 -5.89 -25.83
C ASP A 505 -46.28 -6.69 -24.91
N GLY A 506 -45.85 -7.07 -23.70
CA GLY A 506 -46.52 -8.05 -22.85
C GLY A 506 -46.72 -7.68 -21.38
N SER A 507 -46.51 -6.44 -20.94
CA SER A 507 -46.87 -6.01 -19.58
C SER A 507 -48.10 -5.08 -19.59
N CYS A 508 -49.26 -5.71 -19.78
CA CYS A 508 -50.52 -5.23 -19.23
C CYS A 508 -50.48 -5.50 -17.71
N GLY A 509 -50.30 -4.45 -16.91
CA GLY A 509 -50.48 -4.51 -15.45
C GLY A 509 -49.66 -3.49 -14.68
N ASP A 510 -50.32 -2.42 -14.21
CA ASP A 510 -50.08 -1.54 -13.02
C ASP A 510 -48.65 -1.25 -12.49
N SER A 511 -47.61 -1.58 -13.22
CA SER A 511 -46.21 -1.49 -12.79
C SER A 511 -45.44 -0.48 -13.64
N TRP A 512 -44.76 0.46 -12.98
CA TRP A 512 -43.93 1.48 -13.62
C TRP A 512 -42.84 0.84 -14.47
N ASN A 513 -42.68 1.34 -15.70
CA ASN A 513 -41.82 0.83 -16.75
C ASN A 513 -40.35 0.95 -16.36
N GLN A 514 -39.73 -0.18 -16.02
CA GLN A 514 -38.31 -0.26 -15.70
C GLN A 514 -37.40 -0.36 -16.95
N GLY A 515 -37.99 -0.40 -18.15
CA GLY A 515 -37.30 -0.66 -19.41
C GLY A 515 -36.73 -2.09 -19.51
N GLY A 516 -36.03 -2.34 -20.61
CA GLY A 516 -35.22 -3.53 -20.81
C GLY A 516 -33.80 -3.40 -20.24
N SER A 517 -32.86 -4.10 -20.84
CA SER A 517 -31.44 -4.02 -20.48
C SER A 517 -30.57 -3.80 -21.71
N LEU A 518 -29.40 -3.16 -21.56
CA LEU A 518 -28.42 -2.95 -22.62
C LEU A 518 -27.04 -3.36 -22.13
N SER A 519 -26.32 -4.15 -22.91
CA SER A 519 -24.88 -4.29 -22.71
C SER A 519 -24.16 -2.94 -22.96
N LEU A 520 -23.03 -2.72 -22.31
CA LEU A 520 -22.20 -1.54 -22.57
C LEU A 520 -21.75 -1.44 -24.04
N SER A 521 -21.62 -2.57 -24.73
CA SER A 521 -21.29 -2.60 -26.16
C SER A 521 -22.45 -2.10 -27.02
N GLU A 522 -23.68 -2.54 -26.74
CA GLU A 522 -24.89 -2.04 -27.42
C GLU A 522 -25.07 -0.55 -27.13
N ALA A 523 -24.99 -0.13 -25.88
CA ALA A 523 -25.11 1.28 -25.49
C ALA A 523 -24.04 2.16 -26.16
N ALA A 524 -22.83 1.64 -26.36
CA ALA A 524 -21.78 2.34 -27.12
C ALA A 524 -22.10 2.40 -28.61
N GLY A 525 -22.60 1.32 -29.21
CA GLY A 525 -22.97 1.25 -30.62
C GLY A 525 -24.10 2.21 -31.03
N MET A 526 -24.88 2.71 -30.06
CA MET A 526 -25.95 3.69 -30.28
C MET A 526 -25.48 5.15 -30.27
N LEU A 527 -24.22 5.40 -29.94
CA LEU A 527 -23.62 6.73 -29.87
C LEU A 527 -22.68 6.96 -31.05
N GLU A 528 -22.64 8.21 -31.53
CA GLU A 528 -21.72 8.63 -32.60
C GLU A 528 -20.26 8.40 -32.19
N THR A 529 -19.42 8.03 -33.16
CA THR A 529 -17.99 7.78 -32.94
C THR A 529 -17.28 8.98 -32.28
N GLU A 530 -17.66 10.20 -32.65
CA GLU A 530 -17.13 11.45 -32.07
C GLU A 530 -17.50 11.59 -30.58
N THR A 531 -18.73 11.23 -30.20
CA THR A 531 -19.21 11.22 -28.82
C THR A 531 -18.41 10.22 -27.97
N LEU A 532 -18.16 9.02 -28.50
CA LEU A 532 -17.35 8.00 -27.80
C LEU A 532 -15.88 8.42 -27.67
N GLN A 533 -15.31 9.05 -28.69
CA GLN A 533 -13.95 9.58 -28.64
C GLN A 533 -13.82 10.70 -27.60
N LEU A 534 -14.81 11.60 -27.52
CA LEU A 534 -14.84 12.66 -26.50
C LEU A 534 -14.94 12.07 -25.08
N LEU A 535 -15.80 11.07 -24.87
CA LEU A 535 -15.93 10.37 -23.58
C LEU A 535 -14.65 9.63 -23.19
N LYS A 536 -13.94 9.04 -24.16
CA LYS A 536 -12.62 8.40 -23.94
C LYS A 536 -11.53 9.42 -23.63
N LYS A 537 -11.57 10.59 -24.27
CA LYS A 537 -10.62 11.69 -24.08
C LYS A 537 -10.68 12.25 -22.65
N GLU A 538 -11.86 12.27 -22.04
CA GLU A 538 -12.11 12.70 -20.66
C GLU A 538 -11.90 11.61 -19.59
N CYS A 539 -11.14 10.55 -19.91
CA CYS A 539 -10.64 9.52 -18.98
C CYS A 539 -11.70 8.68 -18.21
N GLY A 540 -13.00 8.88 -18.42
CA GLY A 540 -14.06 8.06 -17.82
C GLY A 540 -14.70 7.05 -18.79
N GLY A 541 -14.82 7.37 -20.08
CA GLY A 541 -15.59 6.56 -21.02
C GLY A 541 -17.08 6.47 -20.70
N LEU A 542 -17.85 5.76 -21.54
CA LEU A 542 -19.31 5.64 -21.41
C LEU A 542 -19.73 5.00 -20.08
N GLN A 543 -19.05 3.94 -19.66
CA GLN A 543 -19.40 3.24 -18.41
C GLN A 543 -19.30 4.15 -17.18
N THR A 544 -18.28 5.01 -17.11
CA THR A 544 -18.13 5.94 -15.98
C THR A 544 -19.17 7.04 -16.03
N LEU A 545 -19.51 7.54 -17.22
CA LEU A 545 -20.60 8.50 -17.40
C LEU A 545 -21.93 7.93 -16.86
N LEU A 546 -22.28 6.70 -17.23
CA LEU A 546 -23.51 6.05 -16.79
C LEU A 546 -23.50 5.79 -15.27
N LYS A 547 -22.36 5.36 -14.71
CA LYS A 547 -22.19 5.19 -13.25
C LYS A 547 -22.28 6.51 -12.48
N ASN A 548 -21.82 7.62 -13.05
CA ASN A 548 -21.92 8.94 -12.45
C ASN A 548 -23.34 9.50 -12.48
N ASN A 549 -24.16 9.07 -13.46
CA ASN A 549 -25.59 9.37 -13.54
C ASN A 549 -26.43 8.34 -12.76
N TYR A 550 -26.04 8.09 -11.52
CA TYR A 550 -26.63 7.09 -10.61
C TYR A 550 -28.12 7.31 -10.29
N GLN A 551 -28.62 8.54 -10.55
CA GLN A 551 -30.04 8.84 -10.46
C GLN A 551 -30.82 7.98 -11.44
N VAL A 552 -30.32 7.85 -12.67
CA VAL A 552 -31.02 7.24 -13.81
C VAL A 552 -30.66 5.78 -13.99
N PHE A 553 -29.37 5.43 -13.88
CA PHE A 553 -28.87 4.11 -14.28
C PHE A 553 -28.36 3.26 -13.13
N ARG A 554 -28.58 1.95 -13.24
CA ARG A 554 -27.88 0.89 -12.51
C ARG A 554 -26.98 0.14 -13.51
N VAL A 555 -25.69 0.00 -13.20
CA VAL A 555 -24.70 -0.66 -14.08
C VAL A 555 -24.05 -1.82 -13.34
N GLU A 556 -24.38 -3.05 -13.74
CA GLU A 556 -23.96 -4.30 -13.10
C GLU A 556 -23.51 -5.31 -14.15
N GLY A 557 -22.40 -6.02 -13.91
CA GLY A 557 -21.92 -7.06 -14.84
C GLY A 557 -21.63 -6.61 -16.28
N GLY A 558 -21.48 -5.30 -16.54
CA GLY A 558 -21.34 -4.76 -17.90
C GLY A 558 -22.66 -4.53 -18.64
N VAL A 559 -23.78 -4.63 -17.93
CA VAL A 559 -25.14 -4.36 -18.40
C VAL A 559 -25.71 -3.13 -17.69
N VAL A 560 -26.49 -2.34 -18.41
CA VAL A 560 -27.10 -1.08 -18.00
C VAL A 560 -28.61 -1.28 -17.91
N TYR A 561 -29.19 -0.80 -16.82
CA TYR A 561 -30.63 -0.82 -16.53
C TYR A 561 -31.09 0.58 -16.10
N ILE A 562 -32.37 0.89 -16.32
CA ILE A 562 -32.99 2.03 -15.63
C ILE A 562 -33.14 1.65 -14.16
N LYS A 563 -32.78 2.59 -13.28
CA LYS A 563 -32.85 2.37 -11.83
C LYS A 563 -34.27 2.55 -11.34
N ASP A 564 -34.89 1.48 -10.86
CA ASP A 564 -36.11 1.59 -10.05
C ASP A 564 -35.75 1.89 -8.59
N TRP A 565 -36.27 2.98 -8.06
CA TRP A 565 -36.05 3.41 -6.68
C TRP A 565 -37.04 2.78 -5.68
N ARG A 566 -38.01 1.98 -6.15
CA ARG A 566 -38.94 1.21 -5.32
C ARG A 566 -38.36 -0.14 -4.88
N ASP A 567 -37.40 -0.68 -5.62
CA ASP A 567 -36.76 -1.97 -5.32
C ASP A 567 -35.81 -1.86 -4.11
N ALA A 568 -36.20 -2.50 -3.01
CA ALA A 568 -35.53 -2.42 -1.71
C ALA A 568 -34.42 -3.48 -1.50
N THR A 569 -33.68 -3.88 -2.54
CA THR A 569 -32.52 -4.79 -2.42
C THR A 569 -31.19 -4.06 -2.62
N PRO A 570 -30.74 -3.21 -1.65
CA PRO A 570 -29.44 -2.56 -1.78
C PRO A 570 -28.32 -3.58 -1.51
N SER A 571 -27.39 -3.68 -2.46
CA SER A 571 -26.10 -4.34 -2.23
C SER A 571 -25.33 -3.66 -1.08
N LYS A 572 -24.34 -4.34 -0.47
CA LYS A 572 -23.46 -3.71 0.56
C LYS A 572 -22.73 -2.46 0.04
N ALA A 573 -22.54 -2.33 -1.28
CA ALA A 573 -21.96 -1.14 -1.92
C ALA A 573 -22.96 0.02 -2.03
N ASP A 574 -24.24 -0.29 -2.26
CA ASP A 574 -25.32 0.71 -2.33
C ASP A 574 -25.65 1.30 -0.98
N ARG A 575 -25.55 0.54 0.13
CA ARG A 575 -25.78 1.09 1.49
C ARG A 575 -24.85 2.26 1.85
N ARG A 576 -23.61 2.29 1.33
CA ARG A 576 -22.67 3.41 1.54
C ARG A 576 -22.93 4.61 0.61
N ARG A 577 -23.59 4.41 -0.54
CA ARG A 577 -23.92 5.47 -1.52
C ARG A 577 -25.34 6.04 -1.36
N ASN A 578 -26.27 5.25 -0.83
CA ASN A 578 -27.69 5.60 -0.64
C ASN A 578 -27.95 6.34 0.68
N GLN A 579 -26.96 6.49 1.57
CA GLN A 579 -27.09 7.42 2.70
C GLN A 579 -27.04 8.85 2.16
N ILE A 580 -28.22 9.46 2.00
CA ILE A 580 -28.34 10.88 1.74
C ILE A 580 -27.67 11.60 2.91
N THR A 581 -26.51 12.19 2.65
CA THR A 581 -25.78 12.97 3.66
C THR A 581 -26.64 14.17 4.06
N PRO A 582 -26.81 14.47 5.37
CA PRO A 582 -27.54 15.66 5.80
C PRO A 582 -27.01 16.90 5.05
N GLY A 583 -27.87 17.58 4.28
CA GLY A 583 -27.50 18.77 3.48
C GLY A 583 -27.42 18.62 1.95
N ALA A 584 -27.77 17.45 1.39
CA ALA A 584 -27.81 17.22 -0.07
C ALA A 584 -29.23 16.96 -0.65
N LEU A 585 -30.28 17.05 0.18
CA LEU A 585 -31.66 16.75 -0.20
C LEU A 585 -32.23 17.85 -1.14
N LYS A 586 -32.91 17.44 -2.22
CA LYS A 586 -33.55 18.31 -3.22
C LYS A 586 -32.60 19.36 -3.85
N THR A 587 -31.30 19.07 -3.94
CA THR A 587 -30.31 19.99 -4.51
C THR A 587 -30.23 19.95 -6.05
N ARG A 588 -30.92 19.00 -6.68
CA ARG A 588 -30.99 18.77 -8.13
C ARG A 588 -32.39 18.32 -8.52
N SER A 589 -32.79 18.63 -9.75
CA SER A 589 -34.06 18.18 -10.33
C SER A 589 -34.13 16.66 -10.47
N CYS A 590 -35.34 16.11 -10.41
CA CYS A 590 -35.61 14.70 -10.56
C CYS A 590 -35.66 14.32 -12.03
N TRP A 591 -34.64 13.60 -12.51
CA TRP A 591 -34.57 13.17 -13.91
C TRP A 591 -35.81 12.38 -14.33
N PHE A 592 -36.35 11.51 -13.46
CA PHE A 592 -37.56 10.74 -13.79
C PHE A 592 -38.82 11.60 -13.86
N HIS A 593 -38.92 12.64 -13.05
CA HIS A 593 -40.04 13.57 -13.14
C HIS A 593 -39.99 14.34 -14.46
N ASP A 594 -38.80 14.77 -14.86
CA ASP A 594 -38.61 15.62 -16.02
C ASP A 594 -38.62 14.85 -17.36
N HIS A 595 -38.19 13.58 -17.38
CA HIS A 595 -37.89 12.87 -18.64
C HIS A 595 -38.50 11.46 -18.75
N HIS A 596 -38.98 10.84 -17.67
CA HIS A 596 -39.56 9.49 -17.77
C HIS A 596 -41.04 9.57 -18.22
N PRO A 597 -41.50 8.75 -19.19
CA PRO A 597 -42.88 8.83 -19.70
C PRO A 597 -43.98 8.68 -18.65
N GLN A 598 -43.70 7.95 -17.57
CA GLN A 598 -44.62 7.72 -16.45
C GLN A 598 -44.28 8.54 -15.20
N GLY A 599 -43.38 9.53 -15.33
CA GLY A 599 -42.91 10.33 -14.20
C GLY A 599 -42.06 9.56 -13.19
N CYS A 600 -41.81 10.17 -12.04
CA CYS A 600 -41.02 9.55 -10.97
C CYS A 600 -41.80 8.42 -10.27
N PRO A 601 -41.18 7.25 -10.02
CA PRO A 601 -41.85 6.14 -9.34
C PRO A 601 -42.04 6.37 -7.83
N LEU A 602 -41.48 7.46 -7.28
CA LEU A 602 -41.60 7.84 -5.87
C LEU A 602 -42.54 9.04 -5.71
N GLN A 603 -43.26 9.07 -4.58
CA GLN A 603 -43.96 10.29 -4.13
C GLN A 603 -42.94 11.42 -3.89
N ALA A 604 -43.32 12.66 -4.16
CA ALA A 604 -42.42 13.82 -4.08
C ALA A 604 -41.78 13.97 -2.69
N SER A 605 -42.51 13.68 -1.61
CA SER A 605 -42.00 13.66 -0.24
C SER A 605 -40.91 12.61 0.03
N ASN A 606 -40.94 11.49 -0.71
CA ASN A 606 -40.02 10.37 -0.56
C ASN A 606 -38.86 10.40 -1.57
N CYS A 607 -38.91 11.30 -2.55
CA CYS A 607 -37.84 11.46 -3.53
C CYS A 607 -36.73 12.39 -3.03
N ALA A 608 -35.48 11.97 -3.17
CA ALA A 608 -34.32 12.78 -2.79
C ALA A 608 -34.06 13.98 -3.72
N PHE A 609 -34.71 14.01 -4.89
CA PHE A 609 -34.53 15.00 -5.96
C PHE A 609 -35.79 15.84 -6.14
N ALA A 610 -35.65 17.07 -6.62
CA ALA A 610 -36.74 18.04 -6.75
C ALA A 610 -37.69 17.71 -7.89
N HIS A 611 -38.99 17.62 -7.59
CA HIS A 611 -40.08 17.51 -8.58
C HIS A 611 -40.58 18.92 -8.88
N GLY A 612 -39.80 19.69 -9.65
CA GLY A 612 -40.08 21.07 -9.99
C GLY A 612 -39.16 22.10 -9.31
N PRO A 613 -39.12 23.36 -9.80
CA PRO A 613 -38.24 24.42 -9.30
C PRO A 613 -38.48 24.78 -7.83
N GLU A 614 -39.72 24.74 -7.39
CA GLU A 614 -40.19 25.03 -6.03
C GLU A 614 -39.62 24.10 -4.95
N GLU A 615 -39.23 22.87 -5.32
CA GLU A 615 -38.59 21.94 -4.39
C GLU A 615 -37.06 22.11 -4.32
N LEU A 616 -36.44 22.84 -5.27
CA LEU A 616 -34.99 22.98 -5.34
C LEU A 616 -34.43 23.75 -4.15
N ARG A 617 -33.45 23.16 -3.48
CA ARG A 617 -32.76 23.75 -2.32
C ARG A 617 -31.28 23.98 -2.63
N PRO A 618 -30.70 25.13 -2.21
CA PRO A 618 -29.26 25.32 -2.29
C PRO A 618 -28.54 24.28 -1.42
N SER A 619 -27.41 23.75 -1.91
CA SER A 619 -26.63 22.79 -1.14
C SER A 619 -26.02 23.47 0.09
N SER A 620 -26.25 22.91 1.28
CA SER A 620 -25.62 23.38 2.53
C SER A 620 -24.22 22.79 2.76
N ARG A 621 -23.64 22.13 1.75
CA ARG A 621 -22.25 21.68 1.82
C ARG A 621 -21.32 22.89 1.85
N PRO A 622 -20.26 22.89 2.69
CA PRO A 622 -19.23 23.90 2.58
C PRO A 622 -18.67 23.86 1.16
N LEU A 623 -18.80 24.98 0.44
CA LEU A 623 -18.20 25.16 -0.87
C LEU A 623 -16.71 24.80 -0.73
N LYS A 624 -16.22 23.81 -1.47
CA LYS A 624 -14.78 23.73 -1.77
C LYS A 624 -14.41 25.11 -2.30
N LYS A 625 -13.65 25.89 -1.53
CA LYS A 625 -13.33 27.29 -1.79
C LYS A 625 -13.03 27.46 -3.29
N LYS A 626 -13.95 28.08 -4.04
CA LYS A 626 -13.56 28.76 -5.28
C LYS A 626 -12.59 29.84 -4.83
N MET A 627 -11.32 29.73 -5.24
CA MET A 627 -10.34 30.79 -5.06
C MET A 627 -10.98 32.08 -5.57
N LYS A 628 -11.11 33.07 -4.68
CA LYS A 628 -11.35 34.44 -5.11
C LYS A 628 -10.14 34.82 -5.96
N SER A 629 -10.39 35.16 -7.22
CA SER A 629 -9.50 36.00 -8.00
C SER A 629 -9.33 37.31 -7.25
N PHE A 630 -8.13 37.54 -6.71
CA PHE A 630 -7.71 38.90 -6.39
C PHE A 630 -6.67 39.28 -7.43
N VAL A 631 -7.13 40.07 -8.41
CA VAL A 631 -6.44 41.29 -8.85
C VAL A 631 -6.17 42.06 -7.55
N SER A 632 -4.95 42.37 -7.15
CA SER A 632 -3.82 43.03 -7.83
C SER A 632 -2.55 42.77 -7.03
#